data_AF-A0A349GQ54-F1
#
_entry.id   AF-A0A349GQ54-F1
#
_cell.length_a   1.000
_cell.length_b   1.000
_cell.length_c   1.000
_cell.angle_alpha   90.00
_cell.angle_beta   90.00
_cell.angle_gamma   90.00
#
_symmetry.space_group_name_H-M   'P 1'
#
loop_
_entity.id
_entity.type
_entity.pdbx_description
1 polymer ?
#
loop_
_entity_poly.entity_id
_entity_poly.type
_entity_poly.pdbx_seq_one_letter_code
_entity_poly.pdbx_strand_id
1 'polypeptide(L)'
;MTVKKDMSDYSIKKITDYTEGGAYYPNTPQVVKCGENKILVMWEEFNNETYEYQRTYMMTVDSEGNTITPPKETRARLSDCQPFLSSDGLVKWYVTNNSSPCMYFVNPDSLPDIEDPVSIGDVNGDGQITAEDALAILQSVTQDSSFNASQIKSADIDGDGQVTTMDALMVLQYIVGLRDKL
;
A
#
# COMPACT_ATOMS: atom_id res chain seq x y z
N MET A 1 -17.54 -10.41 40.67
CA MET A 1 -16.15 -10.24 40.23
C MET A 1 -16.00 -8.81 39.72
N THR A 2 -15.27 -7.96 40.43
CA THR A 2 -15.01 -6.59 40.03
C THR A 2 -13.73 -6.60 39.21
N VAL A 3 -13.82 -6.43 37.89
CA VAL A 3 -12.63 -6.23 37.06
C VAL A 3 -12.02 -4.90 37.50
N LYS A 4 -10.82 -4.95 38.08
CA LYS A 4 -10.05 -3.76 38.39
C LYS A 4 -9.72 -3.06 37.08
N LYS A 5 -10.11 -1.79 36.98
CA LYS A 5 -9.86 -0.87 35.85
C LYS A 5 -8.65 0.03 36.12
N ASP A 6 -7.76 -0.34 37.04
CA ASP A 6 -6.51 0.40 37.22
C ASP A 6 -5.49 -0.11 36.19
N MET A 7 -4.97 0.81 35.39
CA MET A 7 -3.88 0.55 34.45
C MET A 7 -2.55 0.39 35.21
N SER A 8 -2.49 -0.43 36.26
CA SER A 8 -1.27 -0.60 37.07
C SER A 8 -0.32 -1.67 36.52
N ASP A 9 -0.82 -2.55 35.63
CA ASP A 9 -0.05 -3.62 34.96
C ASP A 9 -0.05 -3.44 33.43
N TYR A 10 0.60 -2.38 32.92
CA TYR A 10 0.86 -2.27 31.47
C TYR A 10 2.36 -2.02 31.20
N SER A 11 2.83 -2.54 30.07
CA SER A 11 4.13 -2.22 29.49
C SER A 11 3.93 -1.30 28.30
N ILE A 12 4.59 -0.14 28.28
CA ILE A 12 4.67 0.71 27.08
C ILE A 12 5.93 0.30 26.31
N LYS A 13 5.73 -0.08 25.05
CA LYS A 13 6.81 -0.31 24.08
C LYS A 13 6.73 0.78 23.02
N LYS A 14 7.82 1.56 22.88
CA LYS A 14 7.95 2.53 21.80
C LYS A 14 8.34 1.79 20.52
N ILE A 15 7.55 1.95 19.46
CA ILE A 15 7.76 1.26 18.18
C ILE A 15 8.60 2.11 17.20
N THR A 16 8.52 3.43 17.33
CA THR A 16 9.12 4.39 16.39
C THR A 16 10.00 5.41 17.11
N ASP A 17 11.00 5.95 16.42
CA ASP A 17 11.93 6.95 16.98
C ASP A 17 11.64 8.40 16.58
N TYR A 18 10.44 8.69 16.06
CA TYR A 18 10.01 10.07 15.77
C TYR A 18 10.18 10.99 16.99
N THR A 19 10.67 12.20 16.73
CA THR A 19 10.88 13.24 17.74
C THR A 19 9.64 14.12 17.85
N GLU A 20 9.27 14.48 19.08
CA GLU A 20 8.19 15.43 19.32
C GLU A 20 8.51 16.78 18.65
N GLY A 21 7.57 17.31 17.87
CA GLY A 21 7.77 18.53 17.08
C GLY A 21 8.74 18.39 15.90
N GLY A 22 9.15 17.18 15.54
CA GLY A 22 9.95 16.91 14.35
C GLY A 22 9.18 17.14 13.04
N ALA A 23 9.91 17.21 11.93
CA ALA A 23 9.33 17.35 10.60
C ALA A 23 8.47 16.15 10.19
N TYR A 24 8.77 14.96 10.75
CA TYR A 24 8.06 13.72 10.44
C TYR A 24 7.40 13.15 11.69
N TYR A 25 6.18 12.67 11.55
CA TYR A 25 5.46 11.98 12.63
C TYR A 25 4.60 10.84 12.09
N PRO A 26 4.32 9.82 12.92
CA PRO A 26 3.50 8.69 12.50
C PRO A 26 2.03 9.13 12.48
N ASN A 27 1.31 8.73 11.43
CA ASN A 27 -0.09 9.01 11.20
C ASN A 27 -0.83 7.72 10.78
N THR A 28 -2.15 7.71 10.93
CA THR A 28 -3.03 6.58 10.52
C THR A 28 -2.53 5.20 11.01
N PRO A 29 -2.30 5.00 12.33
CA PRO A 29 -1.79 3.74 12.83
C PRO A 29 -2.82 2.62 12.67
N GLN A 30 -2.38 1.46 12.19
CA GLN A 30 -3.19 0.26 12.03
C GLN A 30 -2.52 -0.94 12.70
N VAL A 31 -3.31 -1.78 13.36
CA VAL A 31 -2.83 -2.97 14.09
C VAL A 31 -3.71 -4.17 13.75
N VAL A 32 -3.08 -5.27 13.33
CA VAL A 32 -3.78 -6.51 12.94
C VAL A 32 -3.16 -7.70 13.64
N LYS A 33 -3.98 -8.46 14.37
CA LYS A 33 -3.56 -9.73 14.95
C LYS A 33 -3.41 -10.79 13.85
N CYS A 34 -2.19 -11.28 13.66
CA CYS A 34 -1.80 -12.22 12.60
C CYS A 34 -1.49 -13.63 13.13
N GLY A 35 -1.98 -13.96 14.32
CA GLY A 35 -1.72 -15.23 15.01
C GLY A 35 -1.73 -15.07 16.53
N GLU A 36 -1.33 -16.11 17.27
CA GLU A 36 -1.21 -16.04 18.73
C GLU A 36 -0.08 -15.12 19.17
N ASN A 37 1.08 -15.23 18.50
CA ASN A 37 2.29 -14.49 18.85
C ASN A 37 2.81 -13.61 17.70
N LYS A 38 1.89 -13.07 16.88
CA LYS A 38 2.24 -12.18 15.77
C LYS A 38 1.19 -11.10 15.59
N ILE A 39 1.65 -9.85 15.56
CA ILE A 39 0.84 -8.66 15.34
C ILE A 39 1.52 -7.84 14.24
N LEU A 40 0.79 -7.52 13.18
CA LEU A 40 1.21 -6.58 12.16
C LEU A 40 0.86 -5.17 12.63
N VAL A 41 1.85 -4.27 12.59
CA VAL A 41 1.71 -2.85 12.91
C VAL A 41 2.06 -2.07 11.65
N MET A 42 1.22 -1.13 11.27
CA MET A 42 1.41 -0.28 10.09
C MET A 42 1.13 1.19 10.46
N TRP A 43 1.84 2.10 9.82
CA TRP A 43 1.59 3.55 9.96
C TRP A 43 2.04 4.29 8.72
N GLU A 44 1.44 5.44 8.45
CA GLU A 44 1.93 6.37 7.44
C GLU A 44 2.85 7.40 8.09
N GLU A 45 3.87 7.83 7.38
CA GLU A 45 4.71 8.94 7.76
C GLU A 45 4.22 10.22 7.08
N PHE A 46 3.86 11.19 7.89
CA PHE A 46 3.42 12.50 7.43
C PHE A 46 4.55 13.52 7.63
N ASN A 47 4.79 14.33 6.61
CA ASN A 47 5.73 15.45 6.67
C ASN A 47 4.97 16.74 7.00
N ASN A 48 5.26 17.33 8.15
CA ASN A 48 4.62 18.56 8.63
C ASN A 48 5.11 19.84 7.94
N GLU A 49 6.25 19.79 7.24
CA GLU A 49 6.79 20.92 6.49
C GLU A 49 6.16 21.02 5.10
N THR A 50 5.98 19.89 4.41
CA THR A 50 5.35 19.83 3.08
C THR A 50 3.84 19.60 3.13
N TYR A 51 3.30 19.17 4.27
CA TYR A 51 1.92 18.73 4.45
C TYR A 51 1.54 17.53 3.55
N GLU A 52 2.51 16.68 3.24
CA GLU A 52 2.34 15.52 2.37
C GLU A 52 2.61 14.21 3.13
N TYR A 53 1.92 13.16 2.71
CA TYR A 53 2.25 11.82 3.15
C TYR A 53 3.39 11.26 2.30
N GLN A 54 4.42 10.74 2.95
CA GLN A 54 5.61 10.30 2.25
C GLN A 54 5.60 8.80 2.00
N ARG A 55 5.40 8.03 3.07
CA ARG A 55 5.72 6.60 3.10
C ARG A 55 4.74 5.88 4.02
N THR A 56 4.42 4.64 3.70
CA THR A 56 3.81 3.73 4.66
C THR A 56 4.87 2.78 5.17
N TYR A 57 4.86 2.53 6.47
CA TYR A 57 5.72 1.55 7.11
C TYR A 57 4.89 0.43 7.69
N MET A 58 5.48 -0.76 7.71
CA MET A 58 4.91 -1.95 8.30
C MET A 58 5.97 -2.78 9.00
N MET A 59 5.59 -3.41 10.10
CA MET A 59 6.45 -4.30 10.87
C MET A 59 5.61 -5.35 11.59
N THR A 60 6.25 -6.44 12.00
CA THR A 60 5.59 -7.41 12.88
C THR A 60 6.24 -7.43 14.24
N VAL A 61 5.41 -7.51 15.28
CA VAL A 61 5.80 -7.70 16.68
C VAL A 61 5.17 -8.97 17.23
N ASP A 62 5.76 -9.50 18.31
CA ASP A 62 5.18 -10.59 19.08
C ASP A 62 4.06 -10.10 20.03
N SER A 63 3.46 -11.01 20.79
CA SER A 63 2.38 -10.67 21.73
C SER A 63 2.82 -9.80 22.91
N GLU A 64 4.13 -9.66 23.15
CA GLU A 64 4.74 -8.81 24.18
C GLU A 64 5.23 -7.46 23.61
N GLY A 65 5.05 -7.23 22.30
CA GLY A 65 5.50 -6.03 21.61
C GLY A 65 6.99 -6.00 21.26
N ASN A 66 7.68 -7.14 21.29
CA ASN A 66 9.05 -7.23 20.79
C ASN A 66 9.05 -7.39 19.27
N THR A 67 10.00 -6.74 18.60
CA THR A 67 10.13 -6.77 17.14
C THR A 67 10.44 -8.18 16.63
N ILE A 68 9.60 -8.69 15.73
CA ILE A 68 9.85 -9.91 14.94
C ILE A 68 10.50 -9.53 13.61
N THR A 69 9.92 -8.56 12.91
CA THR A 69 10.42 -8.03 11.63
C THR A 69 10.57 -6.52 11.79
N PRO A 70 11.74 -5.93 11.48
CA PRO A 70 11.92 -4.49 11.58
C PRO A 70 11.04 -3.74 10.57
N PRO A 71 10.85 -2.42 10.74
CA PRO A 71 10.08 -1.60 9.81
C PRO A 71 10.52 -1.76 8.36
N LYS A 72 9.54 -1.99 7.48
CA LYS A 72 9.67 -2.03 6.03
C LYS A 72 8.81 -0.95 5.41
N GLU A 73 9.37 -0.24 4.45
CA GLU A 73 8.68 0.80 3.68
C GLU A 73 7.83 0.17 2.58
N THR A 74 6.70 0.81 2.30
CA THR A 74 5.83 0.52 1.17
C THR A 74 5.07 1.77 0.71
N ARG A 75 4.52 1.69 -0.50
CA ARG A 75 3.61 2.66 -1.10
C ARG A 75 2.14 2.41 -0.72
N ALA A 76 1.85 1.31 -0.02
CA ALA A 76 0.48 0.96 0.31
C ALA A 76 -0.16 1.96 1.27
N ARG A 77 -1.09 2.78 0.78
CA ARG A 77 -1.78 3.79 1.59
C ARG A 77 -2.63 3.14 2.69
N LEU A 78 -2.75 3.81 3.82
CA LEU A 78 -3.68 3.45 4.89
C LEU A 78 -4.90 4.39 4.85
N SER A 79 -6.01 3.90 5.38
CA SER A 79 -7.26 4.63 5.52
C SER A 79 -7.85 4.32 6.90
N ASP A 80 -8.97 4.96 7.23
CA ASP A 80 -9.77 4.64 8.42
C ASP A 80 -10.42 3.25 8.33
N CYS A 81 -10.41 2.63 7.14
CA CYS A 81 -10.85 1.24 6.97
C CYS A 81 -9.92 0.28 7.72
N GLN A 82 -10.51 -0.53 8.60
CA GLN A 82 -9.74 -1.42 9.44
C GLN A 82 -9.21 -2.63 8.63
N PRO A 83 -7.87 -2.82 8.55
CA PRO A 83 -7.28 -4.00 7.94
C PRO A 83 -7.62 -5.25 8.75
N PHE A 84 -7.79 -6.38 8.07
CA PHE A 84 -8.13 -7.65 8.71
C PHE A 84 -7.35 -8.83 8.10
N LEU A 85 -7.09 -9.86 8.91
CA LEU A 85 -6.51 -11.12 8.46
C LEU A 85 -7.60 -11.98 7.82
N SER A 86 -7.41 -12.36 6.55
CA SER A 86 -8.30 -13.25 5.82
C SER A 86 -7.90 -14.72 5.99
N SER A 87 -8.79 -15.65 5.64
CA SER A 87 -8.58 -17.09 5.82
C SER A 87 -7.46 -17.69 4.96
N ASP A 88 -7.03 -16.97 3.93
CA ASP A 88 -5.87 -17.31 3.08
C ASP A 88 -4.52 -16.88 3.68
N GLY A 89 -4.53 -16.27 4.88
CA GLY A 89 -3.33 -15.82 5.57
C GLY A 89 -2.88 -14.41 5.19
N LEU A 90 -3.59 -13.73 4.29
CA LEU A 90 -3.26 -12.36 3.88
C LEU A 90 -3.99 -11.33 4.74
N VAL A 91 -3.31 -10.25 5.08
CA VAL A 91 -3.95 -9.05 5.65
C VAL A 91 -4.46 -8.18 4.50
N LYS A 92 -5.74 -7.83 4.55
CA LYS A 92 -6.45 -7.12 3.48
C LYS A 92 -7.05 -5.82 3.97
N TRP A 93 -6.94 -4.78 3.17
CA TRP A 93 -7.63 -3.51 3.38
C TRP A 93 -7.89 -2.81 2.06
N TYR A 94 -8.64 -1.74 2.11
CA TYR A 94 -8.83 -0.87 0.96
C TYR A 94 -8.72 0.58 1.37
N VAL A 95 -8.39 1.42 0.40
CA VAL A 95 -8.44 2.88 0.50
C VAL A 95 -9.29 3.42 -0.63
N THR A 96 -9.87 4.60 -0.46
CA THR A 96 -10.56 5.29 -1.55
C THR A 96 -9.72 6.47 -2.01
N ASN A 97 -9.27 6.45 -3.26
CA ASN A 97 -8.68 7.61 -3.92
C ASN A 97 -9.72 8.14 -4.93
N ASN A 98 -10.23 9.36 -4.73
CA ASN A 98 -11.16 10.04 -5.64
C ASN A 98 -12.36 9.18 -6.13
N SER A 99 -12.95 8.36 -5.24
CA SER A 99 -14.09 7.47 -5.48
C SER A 99 -13.79 6.08 -6.09
N SER A 100 -12.52 5.76 -6.38
CA SER A 100 -12.11 4.41 -6.77
C SER A 100 -11.50 3.66 -5.58
N PRO A 101 -12.06 2.51 -5.16
CA PRO A 101 -11.47 1.69 -4.12
C PRO A 101 -10.22 0.98 -4.65
N CYS A 102 -9.12 1.10 -3.91
CA CYS A 102 -7.86 0.40 -4.17
C CYS A 102 -7.66 -0.62 -3.05
N MET A 103 -7.48 -1.90 -3.38
CA MET A 103 -7.43 -3.00 -2.42
C MET A 103 -5.99 -3.51 -2.24
N TYR A 104 -5.48 -3.47 -1.01
CA TYR A 104 -4.14 -3.93 -0.68
C TYR A 104 -4.18 -5.29 0.00
N PHE A 105 -3.14 -6.08 -0.25
CA PHE A 105 -2.91 -7.38 0.36
C PHE A 105 -1.46 -7.46 0.82
N VAL A 106 -1.22 -7.92 2.05
CA VAL A 106 0.13 -8.18 2.53
C VAL A 106 0.20 -9.53 3.24
N ASN A 107 1.30 -10.25 2.99
CA ASN A 107 1.62 -11.44 3.75
C ASN A 107 2.42 -11.07 5.03
N PRO A 108 1.86 -11.22 6.24
CA PRO A 108 2.56 -10.89 7.49
C PRO A 108 3.77 -11.81 7.78
N ASP A 109 3.94 -12.91 7.05
CA ASP A 109 5.11 -13.78 7.13
C ASP A 109 6.25 -13.35 6.20
N SER A 110 6.02 -12.40 5.29
CA SER A 110 7.00 -11.97 4.29
C SER A 110 6.84 -10.48 3.97
N LEU A 111 7.29 -9.57 4.84
CA LEU A 111 7.19 -8.13 4.59
C LEU A 111 8.37 -7.56 3.77
N PRO A 112 8.16 -6.55 2.89
CA PRO A 112 6.89 -6.03 2.41
C PRO A 112 6.52 -6.73 1.10
N ASP A 113 6.14 -8.02 1.16
CA ASP A 113 5.50 -8.68 0.03
C ASP A 113 4.04 -8.21 0.00
N ILE A 114 3.90 -6.99 -0.48
CA ILE A 114 2.63 -6.41 -0.84
C ILE A 114 2.45 -6.79 -2.29
N GLU A 115 1.41 -7.56 -2.55
CA GLU A 115 0.86 -7.55 -3.90
C GLU A 115 0.31 -6.14 -4.07
N ASP A 116 1.11 -5.25 -4.67
CA ASP A 116 0.64 -3.92 -5.04
C ASP A 116 -0.70 -4.14 -5.74
N PRO A 117 -1.79 -3.47 -5.32
CA PRO A 117 -2.98 -3.41 -6.12
C PRO A 117 -2.53 -2.96 -7.48
N VAL A 118 -2.59 -3.88 -8.43
CA VAL A 118 -2.40 -3.56 -9.84
C VAL A 118 -3.51 -2.58 -10.15
N SER A 119 -3.18 -1.30 -10.10
CA SER A 119 -4.08 -0.25 -10.53
C SER A 119 -3.94 -0.21 -12.04
N ILE A 120 -4.93 -0.78 -12.73
CA ILE A 120 -5.00 -0.79 -14.19
C ILE A 120 -4.77 0.66 -14.67
N GLY A 121 -3.77 0.85 -15.54
CA GLY A 121 -3.37 2.16 -16.05
C GLY A 121 -2.25 2.89 -15.29
N ASP A 122 -1.90 2.49 -14.07
CA ASP A 122 -0.76 3.02 -13.32
C ASP A 122 0.42 2.04 -13.46
N VAL A 123 1.22 2.28 -14.49
CA VAL A 123 2.27 1.36 -14.96
C VAL A 123 3.61 1.68 -14.32
N ASN A 124 3.85 2.95 -13.97
CA ASN A 124 5.04 3.37 -13.24
C ASN A 124 4.87 3.18 -11.71
N GLY A 125 3.65 2.87 -11.24
CA GLY A 125 3.30 2.61 -9.86
C GLY A 125 3.30 3.86 -8.99
N ASP A 126 3.15 5.05 -9.58
CA ASP A 126 3.23 6.33 -8.87
C ASP A 126 1.94 6.74 -8.14
N GLY A 127 0.87 5.97 -8.33
CA GLY A 127 -0.44 6.20 -7.73
C GLY A 127 -1.34 7.13 -8.56
N GLN A 128 -0.89 7.60 -9.71
CA GLN A 128 -1.64 8.42 -10.66
C GLN A 128 -1.71 7.72 -12.02
N ILE A 129 -2.76 8.02 -12.79
CA ILE A 129 -2.89 7.55 -14.17
C ILE A 129 -2.62 8.75 -15.06
N THR A 130 -1.45 8.77 -15.70
CA THR A 130 -0.94 9.94 -16.44
C THR A 130 -0.40 9.56 -17.82
N ALA A 131 -0.01 10.58 -18.60
CA ALA A 131 0.62 10.35 -19.89
C ALA A 131 1.99 9.66 -19.76
N GLU A 132 2.61 9.67 -18.57
CA GLU A 132 3.85 8.94 -18.29
C GLU A 132 3.61 7.43 -18.29
N ASP A 133 2.45 6.96 -17.83
CA ASP A 133 2.07 5.55 -17.88
C ASP A 133 1.84 5.09 -19.33
N ALA A 134 1.11 5.87 -20.11
CA ALA A 134 0.93 5.60 -21.53
C ALA A 134 2.28 5.58 -22.27
N LEU A 135 3.19 6.49 -21.93
CA LEU A 135 4.54 6.53 -22.48
C LEU A 135 5.34 5.27 -22.08
N ALA A 136 5.25 4.84 -20.83
CA ALA A 136 5.90 3.62 -20.36
C ALA A 136 5.42 2.39 -21.16
N ILE A 137 4.11 2.27 -21.39
CA ILE A 137 3.55 1.20 -22.24
C ILE A 137 4.13 1.28 -23.66
N LEU A 138 4.10 2.45 -24.31
CA LEU A 138 4.66 2.62 -25.66
C LEU A 138 6.16 2.29 -25.73
N GLN A 139 6.92 2.65 -24.70
CA GLN A 139 8.34 2.32 -24.60
C GLN A 139 8.56 0.82 -24.43
N SER A 140 7.74 0.13 -23.62
CA SER A 140 7.85 -1.33 -23.45
C SER A 140 7.65 -2.08 -24.77
N VAL A 141 6.73 -1.61 -25.60
CA VAL A 141 6.44 -2.20 -26.92
C VAL A 141 7.55 -1.91 -27.94
N THR A 142 8.32 -0.82 -27.77
CA THR A 142 9.27 -0.33 -28.80
C THR A 142 10.75 -0.48 -28.44
N GLN A 143 11.11 -0.54 -27.15
CA GLN A 143 12.50 -0.46 -26.67
C GLN A 143 12.96 -1.67 -25.86
N ASP A 144 12.31 -2.83 -25.99
CA ASP A 144 12.70 -4.08 -25.30
C ASP A 144 12.83 -3.88 -23.76
N SER A 145 12.07 -2.90 -23.23
CA SER A 145 12.06 -2.57 -21.82
C SER A 145 11.21 -3.61 -21.10
N SER A 146 11.84 -4.49 -20.32
CA SER A 146 11.13 -5.58 -19.66
C SER A 146 10.32 -5.05 -18.47
N PHE A 147 9.00 -5.05 -18.61
CA PHE A 147 8.09 -4.90 -17.48
C PHE A 147 8.17 -6.10 -16.53
N ASN A 148 8.03 -5.84 -15.24
CA ASN A 148 7.81 -6.88 -14.25
C ASN A 148 6.35 -7.38 -14.27
N ALA A 149 6.05 -8.45 -13.54
CA ALA A 149 4.71 -9.07 -13.55
C ALA A 149 3.58 -8.14 -13.09
N SER A 150 3.85 -7.20 -12.18
CA SER A 150 2.86 -6.21 -11.74
C SER A 150 2.61 -5.17 -12.84
N GLN A 151 3.68 -4.67 -13.44
CA GLN A 151 3.60 -3.70 -14.55
C GLN A 151 2.91 -4.28 -15.78
N ILE A 152 3.12 -5.56 -16.09
CA ILE A 152 2.40 -6.24 -17.18
C ILE A 152 0.89 -6.21 -16.90
N LYS A 153 0.47 -6.54 -15.67
CA LYS A 153 -0.96 -6.51 -15.31
C LYS A 153 -1.53 -5.09 -15.30
N SER A 154 -0.74 -4.07 -14.92
CA SER A 154 -1.18 -2.67 -14.96
C SER A 154 -1.27 -2.13 -16.38
N ALA A 155 -0.43 -2.66 -17.29
CA ALA A 155 -0.29 -2.22 -18.67
C ALA A 155 -1.21 -2.94 -19.65
N ASP A 156 -1.76 -4.10 -19.29
CA ASP A 156 -2.79 -4.83 -20.04
C ASP A 156 -4.17 -4.26 -19.67
N ILE A 157 -4.59 -3.22 -20.40
CA ILE A 157 -5.76 -2.41 -20.07
C ILE A 157 -7.04 -3.05 -20.57
N ASP A 158 -6.99 -3.68 -21.75
CA ASP A 158 -8.16 -4.36 -22.30
C ASP A 158 -8.31 -5.82 -21.82
N GLY A 159 -7.31 -6.34 -21.13
CA GLY A 159 -7.32 -7.64 -20.48
C GLY A 159 -7.18 -8.80 -21.47
N ASP A 160 -6.61 -8.56 -22.66
CA ASP A 160 -6.40 -9.58 -23.68
C ASP A 160 -5.16 -10.45 -23.43
N GLY A 161 -4.36 -10.10 -22.41
CA GLY A 161 -3.14 -10.79 -22.02
C GLY A 161 -1.89 -10.30 -22.73
N GLN A 162 -1.97 -9.23 -23.53
CA GLN A 162 -0.86 -8.64 -24.27
C GLN A 162 -0.75 -7.15 -23.95
N VAL A 163 0.48 -6.68 -23.74
CA VAL A 163 0.74 -5.24 -23.60
C VAL A 163 1.05 -4.66 -24.97
N THR A 164 0.18 -3.77 -25.46
CA THR A 164 0.23 -3.22 -26.82
C THR A 164 0.09 -1.70 -26.84
N THR A 165 0.18 -1.11 -28.05
CA THR A 165 -0.10 0.33 -28.22
C THR A 165 -1.59 0.67 -28.05
N MET A 166 -2.49 -0.32 -28.12
CA MET A 166 -3.92 -0.11 -27.83
C MET A 166 -4.12 0.23 -26.36
N ASP A 167 -3.42 -0.45 -25.47
CA ASP A 167 -3.44 -0.20 -24.03
C ASP A 167 -3.01 1.23 -23.70
N ALA A 168 -1.90 1.68 -24.29
CA ALA A 168 -1.44 3.05 -24.17
C ALA A 168 -2.48 4.06 -24.65
N LEU A 169 -3.17 3.76 -25.76
CA LEU A 169 -4.24 4.61 -26.28
C LEU A 169 -5.43 4.66 -25.32
N MET A 170 -5.80 3.55 -24.68
CA MET A 170 -6.88 3.53 -23.69
C MET A 170 -6.57 4.39 -22.47
N VAL A 171 -5.32 4.34 -21.97
CA VAL A 171 -4.85 5.24 -20.90
C VAL A 171 -4.97 6.71 -21.31
N LEU A 172 -4.50 7.07 -22.51
CA LEU A 172 -4.63 8.44 -23.02
C LEU A 172 -6.08 8.89 -23.15
N GLN A 173 -6.96 8.04 -23.69
CA GLN A 173 -8.40 8.32 -23.82
C GLN A 173 -9.05 8.57 -22.46
N TYR A 174 -8.67 7.80 -21.44
CA TYR A 174 -9.15 7.98 -20.08
C TYR A 174 -8.72 9.33 -19.51
N ILE A 175 -7.43 9.68 -19.64
CA ILE A 175 -6.87 10.95 -19.15
C ILE A 175 -7.58 12.16 -19.77
N VAL A 176 -7.91 12.10 -21.06
CA VAL A 176 -8.60 13.20 -21.76
C VAL A 176 -10.13 13.17 -21.62
N GLY A 177 -10.69 12.21 -20.87
CA GLY A 177 -12.13 12.07 -20.65
C GLY A 177 -12.93 11.58 -21.87
N LEU A 178 -12.26 10.96 -22.85
CA LEU A 178 -12.93 10.26 -23.96
C LEU A 178 -13.38 8.84 -23.58
N ARG A 179 -12.95 8.37 -22.41
CA ARG A 179 -13.25 7.06 -21.83
C ARG A 179 -13.47 7.21 -20.34
N ASP A 180 -14.57 6.66 -19.82
CA ASP A 180 -14.95 6.82 -18.41
C ASP A 180 -14.21 5.87 -17.45
N LYS A 181 -13.68 4.75 -17.98
CA LYS A 181 -13.05 3.67 -17.18
C LYS A 181 -11.97 2.94 -17.98
N LEU A 182 -10.97 2.45 -17.26
CA LEU A 182 -10.02 1.44 -17.72
C LEU A 182 -10.57 0.06 -17.40
#